data_AF-A0A954UFP9-F1
#
_entry.id   AF-A0A954UFP9-F1
#
_cell.length_a   1.000
_cell.length_b   1.000
_cell.length_c   1.000
_cell.angle_alpha   90.00
_cell.angle_beta   90.00
_cell.angle_gamma   90.00
#
_symmetry.space_group_name_H-M   'P 1'
#
loop_
_entity.id
_entity.type
_entity.pdbx_description
1 polymer ?
#
loop_
_entity_poly.entity_id
_entity_poly.type
_entity_poly.pdbx_seq_one_letter_code
_entity_poly.pdbx_strand_id
1 'polypeptide(L)' 'MSSVFCLIDDKHVPLYRIMWISEIPHFCGEEDCIREGFYEVRLEQDESVWANREERDGALRALESWQGGIGPEPPDWE' A
#
# COMPACT_ATOMS: atom_id res chain seq x y z
N MET A 1 -6.45 -14.71 9.87
CA MET A 1 -6.85 -13.38 10.39
C MET A 1 -6.18 -12.35 9.51
N SER A 2 -6.94 -11.45 8.89
CA SER A 2 -6.38 -10.36 8.09
C SER A 2 -5.77 -9.32 9.04
N SER A 3 -4.50 -8.96 8.84
CA SER A 3 -3.83 -7.90 9.60
C SER A 3 -4.29 -6.54 9.07
N VAL A 4 -4.45 -5.55 9.96
CA VAL A 4 -4.70 -4.15 9.57
C VAL A 4 -3.41 -3.38 9.24
N PHE A 5 -2.27 -4.07 9.29
CA PHE A 5 -0.94 -3.54 8.95
C PHE A 5 -0.31 -4.35 7.82
N CYS A 6 0.41 -3.67 6.93
CA CYS A 6 1.40 -4.27 6.03
C CYS A 6 2.82 -3.85 6.43
N LEU A 7 3.84 -4.60 6.00
CA LEU A 7 5.24 -4.27 6.22
C LEU A 7 5.82 -3.64 4.94
N ILE A 8 6.37 -2.43 5.06
CA ILE A 8 7.05 -1.73 3.95
C ILE A 8 8.31 -1.08 4.53
N ASP A 9 9.50 -1.40 4.00
CA ASP A 9 10.77 -0.80 4.43
C ASP A 9 10.95 -0.89 5.96
N ASP A 10 10.74 -2.10 6.50
CA ASP A 10 10.75 -2.45 7.93
C ASP A 10 9.72 -1.68 8.81
N LYS A 11 8.73 -1.01 8.21
CA LYS A 11 7.68 -0.25 8.92
C LYS A 11 6.36 -1.00 8.86
N HIS A 12 5.70 -1.14 10.01
CA HIS A 12 4.31 -1.60 10.07
C HIS A 12 3.38 -0.43 9.72
N VAL A 13 2.90 -0.41 8.49
CA VAL A 13 2.05 0.66 7.95
C VAL A 13 0.58 0.25 8.12
N PRO A 14 -0.26 1.05 8.81
CA PRO A 14 -1.69 0.79 8.86
C PRO A 14 -2.32 0.95 7.48
N LEU A 15 -3.12 -0.03 7.05
CA LEU A 15 -3.76 -0.03 5.73
C LEU A 15 -4.66 1.19 5.51
N TYR A 16 -5.35 1.64 6.56
CA TYR A 16 -6.25 2.82 6.49
C TYR A 16 -5.53 4.14 6.24
N ARG A 17 -4.21 4.21 6.42
CA ARG A 17 -3.43 5.43 6.13
C ARG A 17 -2.93 5.49 4.70
N ILE A 18 -3.05 4.41 3.92
CA ILE A 18 -2.55 4.36 2.54
C ILE A 18 -3.57 5.07 1.63
N MET A 19 -3.12 6.12 0.94
CA MET A 19 -3.92 6.89 -0.01
C MET A 19 -3.84 6.29 -1.42
N TRP A 20 -2.62 5.92 -1.86
CA TRP A 20 -2.38 5.24 -3.12
C TRP A 20 -1.00 4.56 -3.15
N ILE A 21 -0.84 3.61 -4.07
CA ILE A 21 0.40 2.88 -4.31
C ILE A 21 0.77 3.09 -5.78
N SER A 22 2.01 3.50 -6.06
CA SER A 22 2.50 3.67 -7.43
C SER A 22 2.67 2.32 -8.12
N GLU A 23 2.14 2.22 -9.35
CA GLU A 23 2.36 1.05 -10.21
C GLU A 23 3.77 1.03 -10.81
N ILE A 24 4.37 2.21 -11.03
CA ILE A 24 5.67 2.38 -11.68
C ILE A 24 6.70 2.79 -10.62
N PRO A 25 7.91 2.21 -10.62
CA PRO A 25 8.97 2.64 -9.72
C PRO A 25 9.43 4.07 -10.04
N HIS A 26 9.95 4.76 -9.02
CA HIS A 26 10.46 6.11 -9.16
C HIS A 26 11.75 6.16 -9.97
N PHE A 27 11.82 7.13 -10.87
CA PHE A 27 12.97 7.48 -11.68
C PHE A 27 13.00 8.98 -11.90
N CYS A 28 13.97 9.69 -11.30
CA CYS A 28 14.13 11.13 -11.46
C CYS A 28 15.46 11.52 -12.11
N GLY A 29 16.45 10.63 -12.13
CA GLY A 29 17.76 10.88 -12.74
C GLY A 29 18.71 11.73 -11.90
N GLU A 30 18.34 12.06 -10.66
CA GLU A 30 19.20 12.77 -9.71
C GLU A 30 20.25 11.81 -9.12
N GLU A 31 21.53 12.19 -9.16
CA GLU A 31 22.66 11.32 -8.78
C GLU A 31 22.65 10.87 -7.32
N ASP A 32 22.00 11.63 -6.44
CA ASP A 32 21.92 11.37 -4.99
C ASP A 32 20.59 10.72 -4.57
N CYS A 33 19.72 10.37 -5.52
CA CYS A 33 18.44 9.75 -5.20
C CYS A 33 18.61 8.29 -4.76
N ILE A 34 18.35 8.03 -3.48
CA ILE A 34 18.40 6.67 -2.89
C ILE A 34 17.09 5.88 -3.07
N ARG A 35 16.10 6.45 -3.78
CA ARG A 35 14.76 5.87 -3.96
C ARG A 35 14.50 5.41 -5.39
N GLU A 36 15.47 5.55 -6.30
CA GLU A 36 15.32 5.04 -7.66
C GLU A 36 15.06 3.53 -7.66
N GLY A 37 14.11 3.10 -8.50
CA GLY A 37 13.69 1.71 -8.58
C GLY A 37 12.71 1.24 -7.48
N PHE A 38 12.46 2.06 -6.45
CA PHE A 38 11.43 1.78 -5.44
C PHE A 38 10.07 2.34 -5.85
N TYR A 39 9.00 1.74 -5.33
CA TYR A 39 7.62 2.13 -5.55
C TYR A 39 7.16 3.04 -4.43
N GLU A 40 6.63 4.19 -4.79
CA GLU A 40 6.08 5.11 -3.81
C GLU A 40 4.74 4.60 -3.27
N VAL A 41 4.61 4.57 -1.95
CA VAL A 41 3.34 4.35 -1.24
C VAL A 41 3.02 5.63 -0.50
N ARG A 42 1.97 6.32 -0.94
CA ARG A 42 1.54 7.59 -0.36
C ARG A 42 0.66 7.32 0.85
N LEU A 43 1.01 7.94 1.95
CA LEU A 43 0.23 7.94 3.18
C LEU A 43 -0.55 9.25 3.32
N GLU A 44 -1.46 9.29 4.28
CA GLU A 44 -2.09 10.54 4.73
C GLU A 44 -1.05 11.60 5.14
N GLN A 45 -1.45 12.88 5.12
CA GLN A 45 -0.62 14.02 5.56
C GLN A 45 0.66 14.23 4.72
N ASP A 46 0.59 13.91 3.42
CA ASP A 46 1.67 14.07 2.45
C ASP A 46 2.95 13.27 2.75
N GLU A 47 2.88 12.28 3.64
CA GLU A 47 3.98 11.36 3.93
C GLU A 47 4.08 10.26 2.87
N SER A 48 5.30 9.78 2.57
CA SER A 48 5.51 8.63 1.69
C SER A 48 6.47 7.62 2.32
N VAL A 49 6.20 6.34 2.06
CA VAL A 49 7.17 5.26 2.25
C VAL A 49 7.50 4.63 0.89
N TRP A 50 8.64 3.96 0.83
CA TRP A 50 9.20 3.45 -0.42
C TRP A 50 9.31 1.94 -0.35
N ALA A 51 8.56 1.26 -1.19
CA ALA A 51 8.44 -0.19 -1.21
C ALA A 51 9.31 -0.79 -2.32
N ASN A 52 9.91 -1.94 -2.08
CA ASN A 52 10.36 -2.79 -3.18
C ASN A 52 9.14 -3.44 -3.87
N ARG A 53 9.38 -4.19 -4.96
CA ARG A 53 8.28 -4.80 -5.73
C ARG A 53 7.43 -5.79 -4.92
N GLU A 54 8.07 -6.60 -4.09
CA GLU A 54 7.38 -7.60 -3.27
C GLU A 54 6.51 -6.93 -2.20
N GLU A 55 7.04 -5.90 -1.54
CA GLU A 55 6.32 -5.10 -0.55
C GLU A 55 5.12 -4.36 -1.17
N ARG A 56 5.30 -3.76 -2.36
CA ARG A 56 4.23 -3.13 -3.13
C ARG A 56 3.09 -4.12 -3.40
N ASP A 57 3.42 -5.30 -3.93
CA ASP A 57 2.44 -6.32 -4.26
C ASP A 57 1.76 -6.88 -3.00
N GLY A 58 2.51 -6.99 -1.90
CA GLY A 58 2.00 -7.36 -0.60
C GLY A 58 1.01 -6.34 -0.04
N ALA A 59 1.32 -5.04 -0.15
CA ALA A 59 0.45 -3.96 0.29
C ALA A 59 -0.85 -3.88 -0.53
N LEU A 60 -0.77 -4.06 -1.86
CA LEU A 60 -1.96 -4.13 -2.72
C LEU A 60 -2.86 -5.30 -2.33
N ARG A 61 -2.30 -6.51 -2.20
CA ARG A 61 -3.08 -7.68 -1.74
C ARG A 61 -3.69 -7.47 -0.36
N ALA A 62 -2.96 -6.83 0.55
CA ALA A 62 -3.46 -6.53 1.88
C ALA A 62 -4.65 -5.56 1.82
N LEU A 63 -4.57 -4.49 1.03
CA LEU A 63 -5.67 -3.54 0.80
C LEU A 63 -6.89 -4.21 0.15
N GLU A 64 -6.69 -5.03 -0.88
CA GLU A 64 -7.78 -5.78 -1.53
C GLU A 64 -8.45 -6.77 -0.57
N SER A 65 -7.66 -7.39 0.33
CA SER A 65 -8.17 -8.30 1.36
C SER A 65 -8.79 -7.58 2.55
N TRP A 66 -8.52 -6.28 2.70
CA TRP A 66 -8.95 -5.50 3.86
C TRP A 66 -10.41 -5.13 3.69
N GLN A 67 -11.26 -5.95 4.31
CA GLN A 67 -12.70 -5.80 4.28
C GLN A 67 -13.13 -4.58 5.12
N GLY A 68 -13.15 -3.40 4.47
CA GLY A 68 -13.84 -2.21 4.97
C GLY A 68 -15.33 -2.24 4.58
N GLY A 69 -16.13 -3.11 5.21
CA GLY A 69 -17.60 -2.99 5.23
C GLY A 69 -18.38 -3.22 3.93
N ILE A 70 -17.75 -3.54 2.80
CA ILE A 70 -18.43 -4.05 1.60
C ILE A 70 -18.13 -5.55 1.51
N GLY A 71 -18.74 -6.32 2.41
CA GLY A 71 -18.99 -7.73 2.10
C GLY A 71 -20.01 -7.82 0.96
N PRO A 72 -20.19 -8.98 0.31
CA PRO A 72 -21.36 -9.17 -0.54
C PRO A 72 -22.61 -8.74 0.25
N GLU A 73 -23.52 -8.00 -0.39
CA GLU A 73 -24.81 -7.66 0.22
C GLU A 73 -25.40 -8.94 0.84
N PRO A 74 -25.89 -8.90 2.10
CA PRO A 74 -26.57 -10.07 2.64
C PRO A 74 -27.71 -10.43 1.68
N PRO A 75 -27.94 -11.72 1.40
CA PRO A 75 -29.01 -12.12 0.50
C PRO A 75 -30.32 -11.50 0.97
N ASP A 76 -31.03 -10.89 0.03
CA ASP A 76 -32.38 -10.36 0.23
C ASP A 76 -33.29 -11.56 0.55
N TRP A 77 -33.57 -11.78 1.82
CA TRP A 77 -34.47 -12.84 2.26
C TRP A 77 -35.92 -12.36 2.10
N GLU A 78 -36.48 -12.53 0.90
CA GLU A 78 -37.93 -12.68 0.69
C GLU A 78 -38.38 -14.14 0.88
#